data_AF-A0A7J8W9A2-F1
#
_entry.id   AF-A0A7J8W9A2-F1
#
_cell.length_a   1.000
_cell.length_b   1.000
_cell.length_c   1.000
_cell.angle_alpha   90.00
_cell.angle_beta   90.00
_cell.angle_gamma   90.00
#
_symmetry.space_group_name_H-M   'P 1'
#
loop_
_entity.id
_entity.type
_entity.pdbx_description
1 polymer ?
#
loop_
_entity_poly.entity_id
_entity_poly.type
_entity_poly.pdbx_seq_one_letter_code
_entity_poly.pdbx_strand_id
1 'polypeptide(L)'
;MVNVKVIAEHFEATIGDHLKMKPREIKRRVASKMHVNANMIKCRKAKKMIKDKLAGNFLQEFAMLWDYANELRLKNPGSTIKIAVNRVTPHSPTNFKSVSYWQLLGEMETIRCT
;
A
#
# COMPACT_ATOMS: atom_id res chain seq x y z
N MET A 1 13.54 1.76 -30.06
CA MET A 1 12.36 2.33 -29.34
C MET A 1 12.35 1.81 -27.90
N VAL A 2 12.22 2.67 -26.88
CA VAL A 2 12.21 2.23 -25.46
C VAL A 2 10.94 1.44 -25.14
N ASN A 3 11.06 0.30 -24.44
CA ASN A 3 9.92 -0.50 -23.97
C ASN A 3 9.36 0.05 -22.65
N VAL A 4 8.05 -0.05 -22.44
CA VAL A 4 7.38 0.35 -21.20
C VAL A 4 7.89 -0.46 -20.00
N LYS A 5 8.13 -1.77 -20.17
CA LYS A 5 8.63 -2.66 -19.09
C LYS A 5 9.98 -2.20 -18.55
N VAL A 6 10.93 -1.92 -19.46
CA VAL A 6 12.27 -1.44 -19.10
C VAL A 6 12.21 -0.13 -18.31
N ILE A 7 11.32 0.79 -18.69
CA ILE A 7 11.12 2.04 -17.93
C ILE A 7 10.52 1.73 -16.54
N ALA A 8 9.55 0.82 -16.47
CA ALA A 8 8.89 0.47 -15.22
C ALA A 8 9.87 -0.17 -14.23
N GLU A 9 10.68 -1.13 -14.66
CA GLU A 9 11.68 -1.83 -13.84
C GLU A 9 12.76 -0.86 -13.35
N HIS A 10 13.31 -0.02 -14.24
CA HIS A 10 14.40 0.89 -13.89
C HIS A 10 13.97 2.06 -12.97
N PHE A 11 12.69 2.42 -12.98
CA PHE A 11 12.14 3.52 -12.19
C PHE A 11 11.16 3.07 -11.09
N GLU A 12 11.10 1.76 -10.79
CA GLU A 12 10.14 1.20 -9.84
C GLU A 12 10.24 1.88 -8.47
N ALA A 13 11.43 1.88 -7.85
CA ALA A 13 11.66 2.53 -6.56
C ALA A 13 11.38 4.03 -6.60
N THR A 14 11.89 4.72 -7.62
CA THR A 14 11.75 6.18 -7.76
C THR A 14 10.29 6.64 -7.90
N ILE A 15 9.46 5.86 -8.61
CA ILE A 15 8.04 6.16 -8.79
C ILE A 15 7.22 5.63 -7.60
N GLY A 16 7.66 4.53 -6.97
CA GLY A 16 7.08 3.97 -5.75
C GLY A 16 7.12 4.95 -4.58
N ASP A 17 8.26 5.58 -4.32
CA ASP A 17 8.42 6.56 -3.24
C ASP A 17 7.61 7.85 -3.49
N HIS A 18 7.31 8.13 -4.77
CA HIS A 18 6.71 9.38 -5.20
C HIS A 18 5.55 9.16 -6.19
N LEU A 19 4.52 8.42 -5.77
CA LEU A 19 3.36 8.08 -6.60
C LEU A 19 2.63 9.28 -7.21
N LYS A 20 2.70 10.46 -6.57
CA LYS A 20 2.09 11.71 -7.06
C LYS A 20 2.90 12.39 -8.18
N MET A 21 4.08 11.87 -8.53
CA MET A 21 4.95 12.45 -9.56
C MET A 21 4.26 12.57 -10.93
N LYS A 22 4.37 13.73 -11.57
CA LYS A 22 3.75 13.98 -12.89
C LYS A 22 4.46 13.17 -13.99
N PRO A 23 3.77 12.66 -15.03
CA PRO A 23 4.40 11.93 -16.13
C PRO A 23 5.50 12.71 -16.89
N ARG A 24 5.41 14.05 -16.92
CA ARG A 24 6.45 14.93 -17.49
C ARG A 24 7.78 14.80 -16.73
N GLU A 25 7.70 14.71 -15.41
CA GLU A 25 8.86 14.55 -14.54
C GLU A 25 9.51 13.18 -14.73
N ILE A 26 8.70 12.13 -14.86
CA ILE A 26 9.18 10.77 -15.19
C ILE A 26 9.92 10.81 -16.53
N LYS A 27 9.35 11.46 -17.56
CA LYS A 27 10.01 11.61 -18.85
C LYS A 27 11.37 12.32 -18.73
N ARG A 28 11.45 13.40 -17.95
CA ARG A 28 12.71 14.12 -17.69
C ARG A 28 13.76 13.21 -17.04
N ARG A 29 13.35 12.42 -16.04
CA ARG A 29 14.24 11.47 -15.36
C ARG A 29 14.68 10.32 -16.27
N VAL A 30 13.80 9.81 -17.13
CA VAL A 30 14.16 8.81 -18.15
C VAL A 30 15.18 9.38 -19.13
N ALA A 31 14.96 10.60 -19.63
CA ALA A 31 15.90 11.26 -20.52
C ALA A 31 17.26 11.51 -19.85
N SER A 32 17.27 11.88 -18.56
CA SER A 32 18.50 12.15 -17.81
C SER A 32 19.28 10.88 -17.43
N LYS A 33 18.62 9.79 -17.01
CA LYS A 33 19.29 8.57 -16.55
C LYS A 33 19.61 7.59 -17.68
N MET A 34 18.71 7.46 -18.65
CA MET A 34 18.87 6.51 -19.76
C MET A 34 19.39 7.16 -21.04
N HIS A 35 19.50 8.49 -21.09
CA HIS A 35 19.88 9.24 -22.29
C HIS A 35 18.97 8.98 -23.51
N VAL A 36 17.72 8.54 -23.27
CA VAL A 36 16.73 8.30 -24.34
C VAL A 36 15.48 9.14 -24.16
N ASN A 37 14.99 9.72 -25.26
CA ASN A 37 13.71 10.43 -25.28
C ASN A 37 12.54 9.44 -25.29
N ALA A 38 11.94 9.22 -24.12
CA ALA A 38 10.75 8.39 -23.99
C ALA A 38 9.47 9.14 -24.40
N ASN A 39 8.58 8.45 -25.11
CA ASN A 39 7.25 8.98 -25.41
C ASN A 39 6.43 9.11 -24.10
N MET A 40 5.71 10.23 -23.95
CA MET A 40 4.85 10.52 -22.80
C MET A 40 3.84 9.40 -22.51
N ILE A 41 3.28 8.77 -23.55
CA ILE A 41 2.34 7.64 -23.39
C ILE A 41 3.01 6.46 -22.70
N LYS A 42 4.28 6.18 -23.04
CA LYS A 42 5.04 5.09 -22.42
C LYS A 42 5.35 5.37 -20.95
N CYS A 43 5.72 6.61 -20.61
CA CYS A 43 5.91 7.01 -19.22
C CYS A 43 4.62 6.90 -18.40
N ARG A 44 3.46 7.28 -18.99
CA ARG A 44 2.15 7.09 -18.33
C ARG A 44 1.83 5.61 -18.10
N LYS A 45 2.06 4.75 -19.09
CA LYS A 45 1.85 3.30 -18.97
C LYS A 45 2.78 2.68 -17.92
N ALA A 46 4.06 3.05 -17.90
CA ALA A 46 5.03 2.58 -16.90
C ALA A 46 4.61 2.99 -15.48
N LYS A 47 4.20 4.25 -15.31
CA LYS A 47 3.65 4.73 -14.03
C LYS A 47 2.42 3.92 -13.59
N LYS A 48 1.51 3.64 -14.52
CA LYS A 48 0.32 2.83 -14.25
C LYS A 48 0.71 1.42 -13.81
N MET A 49 1.63 0.75 -14.51
CA MET A 49 2.10 -0.59 -14.14
C MET A 49 2.67 -0.65 -12.72
N ILE A 50 3.51 0.32 -12.35
CA ILE A 50 4.10 0.38 -11.00
C ILE A 50 3.00 0.59 -9.95
N LYS A 51 2.03 1.48 -10.23
CA LYS A 51 0.89 1.72 -9.35
C LYS A 51 0.01 0.47 -9.19
N ASP A 52 -0.27 -0.23 -10.29
CA ASP A 52 -1.08 -1.44 -10.29
C ASP A 52 -0.38 -2.58 -9.55
N LYS A 53 0.96 -2.71 -9.68
CA LYS A 53 1.77 -3.65 -8.89
C LYS A 53 1.70 -3.34 -7.40
N LEU A 54 1.82 -2.07 -7.03
CA LEU A 54 1.69 -1.65 -5.64
C LEU A 54 0.27 -1.88 -5.09
N ALA A 55 -0.77 -1.60 -5.88
CA ALA A 55 -2.16 -1.84 -5.50
C ALA A 55 -2.48 -3.35 -5.38
N GLY A 56 -1.93 -4.16 -6.29
CA GLY A 56 -2.08 -5.61 -6.30
C GLY A 56 -1.54 -6.28 -5.04
N ASN A 57 -0.48 -5.73 -4.44
CA ASN A 57 0.05 -6.22 -3.15
C ASN A 57 -0.99 -6.12 -2.02
N PHE A 58 -1.94 -5.18 -2.07
CA PHE A 58 -2.92 -5.01 -1.00
C PHE A 58 -4.18 -5.86 -1.18
N LEU A 59 -4.50 -6.32 -2.40
CA LEU A 59 -5.76 -7.02 -2.67
C LEU A 59 -5.89 -8.32 -1.85
N GLN A 60 -4.80 -9.08 -1.79
CA GLN A 60 -4.75 -10.33 -1.02
C GLN A 60 -4.89 -10.07 0.49
N GLU A 61 -4.26 -8.99 0.98
CA GLU A 61 -4.32 -8.60 2.38
C GLU A 61 -5.73 -8.11 2.78
N PHE A 62 -6.43 -7.41 1.89
CA PHE A 62 -7.82 -7.02 2.09
C PHE A 62 -8.77 -8.22 2.09
N ALA A 63 -8.54 -9.20 1.21
CA ALA A 63 -9.31 -10.44 1.20
C ALA A 63 -9.16 -11.21 2.52
N MET A 64 -7.92 -11.36 3.01
CA MET A 64 -7.67 -11.98 4.32
C MET A 64 -8.35 -11.25 5.48
N LEU A 65 -8.33 -9.91 5.48
CA LEU A 65 -9.01 -9.12 6.51
C LEU A 65 -10.53 -9.34 6.47
N TRP A 66 -11.10 -9.45 5.27
CA TRP A 66 -12.52 -9.70 5.06
C TRP A 66 -12.94 -11.07 5.58
N ASP A 67 -12.19 -12.11 5.23
CA ASP A 67 -12.44 -13.48 5.69
C ASP A 67 -12.35 -13.57 7.22
N TYR A 68 -11.32 -12.97 7.81
CA TYR A 68 -11.15 -12.91 9.26
C TYR A 68 -12.28 -12.16 9.96
N ALA A 69 -12.71 -11.02 9.42
CA ALA A 69 -13.84 -10.25 9.95
C ALA A 69 -15.13 -11.07 9.92
N ASN A 70 -15.35 -11.84 8.84
CA ASN A 70 -16.52 -12.68 8.69
C ASN A 70 -16.50 -13.84 9.70
N GLU A 71 -15.36 -14.52 9.88
CA GLU A 71 -15.21 -15.55 10.92
C GLU A 71 -15.51 -15.01 12.33
N LEU A 72 -14.98 -13.83 12.67
CA LEU A 72 -15.23 -13.21 13.97
C LEU A 72 -16.71 -12.90 14.18
N ARG A 73 -17.41 -12.44 13.12
CA ARG A 73 -18.84 -12.12 13.16
C ARG A 73 -19.72 -13.35 13.34
N LEU A 74 -19.31 -14.48 12.76
CA LEU A 74 -19.99 -15.77 12.94
C LEU A 74 -19.79 -16.32 14.36
N LYS A 75 -18.57 -16.20 14.91
CA LYS A 75 -18.25 -16.72 16.26
C LYS A 75 -18.83 -15.87 17.39
N ASN A 76 -18.97 -14.56 17.18
CA ASN A 76 -19.42 -13.60 18.21
C ASN A 76 -20.63 -12.79 17.73
N PRO A 77 -21.80 -13.42 17.54
CA PRO A 77 -23.02 -12.72 17.14
C PRO A 77 -23.41 -11.69 18.21
N GLY A 78 -23.86 -10.51 17.78
CA GLY A 78 -24.34 -9.43 18.68
C GLY A 78 -23.25 -8.55 19.28
N SER A 79 -21.97 -8.88 19.11
CA SER A 79 -20.84 -8.04 19.57
C SER A 79 -20.33 -7.11 18.48
N THR A 80 -19.93 -5.89 18.85
CA THR A 80 -19.21 -5.00 17.93
C THR A 80 -17.74 -5.43 17.84
N ILE A 81 -17.31 -5.84 16.66
CA ILE A 81 -15.93 -6.28 16.39
C ILE A 81 -15.15 -5.10 15.79
N LYS A 82 -14.05 -4.72 16.43
CA LYS A 82 -13.05 -3.80 15.89
C LYS A 82 -11.77 -4.58 15.61
N ILE A 83 -11.25 -4.46 14.39
CA ILE A 83 -10.03 -5.16 13.97
C ILE A 83 -8.91 -4.13 13.87
N ALA A 84 -7.87 -4.31 14.68
CA ALA A 84 -6.65 -3.53 14.58
C ALA A 84 -5.63 -4.30 13.74
N VAL A 85 -5.04 -3.63 12.78
CA VAL A 85 -3.98 -4.17 11.92
C VAL A 85 -2.65 -3.59 12.40
N ASN A 86 -1.74 -4.46 12.83
CA ASN A 86 -0.40 -4.03 13.24
C ASN A 86 0.65 -4.66 12.33
N ARG A 87 1.44 -3.83 11.65
CA ARG A 87 2.55 -4.27 10.80
C ARG A 87 3.86 -3.77 11.39
N VAL A 88 4.71 -4.70 11.79
CA VAL A 88 6.04 -4.39 12.33
C VAL A 88 6.99 -3.98 11.21
N THR A 89 6.88 -4.61 10.03
CA THR A 89 7.61 -4.23 8.81
C THR A 89 6.73 -4.43 7.56
N PRO A 90 7.02 -3.77 6.43
CA PRO A 90 6.25 -3.92 5.18
C PRO A 90 6.20 -5.34 4.62
N HIS A 91 7.15 -6.21 5.01
CA HIS A 91 7.28 -7.58 4.52
C HIS A 91 6.92 -8.66 5.56
N SER A 92 6.63 -8.27 6.81
CA SER A 92 6.21 -9.23 7.84
C SER A 92 4.75 -9.63 7.66
N PRO A 93 4.37 -10.87 8.00
CA PRO A 93 2.97 -11.28 8.00
C PRO A 93 2.14 -10.36 8.88
N THR A 94 0.94 -10.03 8.39
CA THR A 94 0.03 -9.13 9.11
C THR A 94 -0.57 -9.85 10.31
N ASN A 95 -0.37 -9.30 11.51
CA ASN A 95 -0.97 -9.83 12.73
C ASN A 95 -2.30 -9.11 13.00
N PHE A 96 -3.40 -9.85 12.96
CA PHE A 96 -4.72 -9.34 13.30
C PHE A 96 -5.04 -9.66 14.76
N LYS A 97 -5.53 -8.67 15.50
CA LYS A 97 -6.03 -8.85 16.87
C LYS A 97 -7.45 -8.30 16.97
N SER A 98 -8.35 -9.07 17.57
CA SER A 98 -9.64 -8.58 18.01
C SER A 98 -9.44 -7.73 19.26
N VAL A 99 -9.90 -6.47 19.25
CA VAL A 99 -9.79 -5.57 20.40
C VAL A 99 -11.19 -5.32 20.96
N SER A 100 -11.38 -5.52 22.26
CA SER A 100 -12.64 -5.20 22.93
C SER A 100 -12.82 -3.69 23.05
N TYR A 101 -14.07 -3.22 23.11
CA TYR A 101 -14.38 -1.79 23.22
C TYR A 101 -13.73 -1.14 24.46
N TRP A 102 -13.66 -1.88 25.56
CA TRP A 102 -13.07 -1.44 26.83
C TRP A 102 -11.56 -1.28 26.78
N GLN A 103 -10.86 -2.11 26.00
CA GLN A 103 -9.40 -2.04 25.87
C GLN A 103 -8.93 -0.81 25.06
N LEU A 104 -9.75 -0.31 24.13
CA LEU A 104 -9.45 0.91 23.36
C LEU A 104 -9.70 2.20 24.16
N LEU A 105 -10.68 2.20 25.07
CA LEU A 105 -10.94 3.36 25.94
C LEU A 105 -9.85 3.52 27.01
N GLY A 106 -9.30 2.42 27.51
CA GLY A 106 -8.18 2.43 28.47
C GLY A 106 -6.85 2.97 27.91
N GLU A 107 -6.66 2.98 26.58
CA GLU A 107 -5.46 3.54 25.94
C GLU A 107 -5.53 5.06 25.73
N MET A 108 -6.70 5.69 25.94
CA MET A 108 -6.86 7.16 25.88
C MET A 108 -6.75 7.86 27.24
N GLU A 109 -6.70 7.13 28.36
CA GLU A 109 -6.69 7.72 29.72
C GLU A 109 -5.33 7.72 30.44
N THR A 110 -4.24 7.31 29.78
CA THR A 110 -2.88 7.46 30.33
C THR A 110 -2.11 8.63 29.72
N ILE A 111 -2.68 9.83 29.78
CA ILE A 111 -1.91 11.09 29.83
C ILE A 111 -2.52 11.96 30.93
N ARG A 112 -2.09 11.71 32.17
CA ARG A 112 -1.78 12.70 33.21
C ARG A 112 -1.21 11.95 34.43
N CYS A 113 0.10 11.86 34.49
CA CYS A 113 0.82 11.74 35.74
C CYS A 113 1.46 13.11 36.02
N THR A 114 0.79 13.88 36.88
CA THR A 114 1.26 14.77 37.97
C THR A 114 0.08 15.62 38.40
#